data_AF-A0A5C6CMJ0-F1
#
_entry.id   AF-A0A5C6CMJ0-F1
#
_cell.length_a   1.000
_cell.length_b   1.000
_cell.length_c   1.000
_cell.angle_alpha   90.00
_cell.angle_beta   90.00
_cell.angle_gamma   90.00
#
_symmetry.space_group_name_H-M   'P 1'
#
loop_
_entity.id
_entity.type
_entity.pdbx_description
1 polymer ?
#
loop_
_entity_poly.entity_id
_entity_poly.type
_entity_poly.pdbx_seq_one_letter_code
_entity_poly.pdbx_strand_id
1 'polypeptide(L)'
;MTPNQPRFTLPPTHVQFVVLIVCLSAWCGSQATTLHAVELRVGAARTSITPGGPVALSGQFAIRIAKDVESPVTANVMVPESHDGDKTLDLAIMVSCDLVVIGEDVQSRIRKAVAEKLPVVDAQKLFVNITHTQTAPVMVEGKYVIPAEGVMQPADYVDFLVEQVRDAVVDAWNARQPAGVSWGLSHAVVAQNRRSVYSSGTAAMYGSTHKPEFRGIEGYEDHDIDVLSILECRD
;
A
#
# COMPACT_ATOMS: atom_id res chain seq x y z
N MET A 1 -59.00 66.88 27.07
CA MET A 1 -59.93 66.02 26.30
C MET A 1 -59.34 65.81 24.91
N THR A 2 -58.78 64.63 24.65
CA THR A 2 -58.24 64.21 23.35
C THR A 2 -59.13 63.08 22.80
N PRO A 3 -59.48 63.05 21.50
CA PRO A 3 -60.35 62.01 20.94
C PRO A 3 -59.57 60.78 20.46
N ASN A 4 -60.22 59.62 20.56
CA ASN A 4 -59.78 58.29 20.15
C ASN A 4 -59.50 58.18 18.64
N GLN A 5 -58.50 57.36 18.27
CA GLN A 5 -58.24 56.86 16.91
C GLN A 5 -58.88 55.46 16.71
N PRO A 6 -59.33 55.09 15.49
CA PRO A 6 -59.95 53.79 15.23
C PRO A 6 -58.92 52.69 14.94
N ARG A 7 -59.25 51.44 15.33
CA ARG A 7 -58.45 50.24 15.03
C ARG A 7 -58.80 49.70 13.64
N PHE A 8 -57.78 49.39 12.83
CA PHE A 8 -57.91 48.66 11.57
C PHE A 8 -57.93 47.14 11.82
N THR A 9 -58.89 46.45 11.23
CA THR A 9 -58.94 44.98 11.13
C THR A 9 -58.87 44.57 9.65
N LEU A 10 -57.94 43.68 9.31
CA LEU A 10 -57.74 43.16 7.96
C LEU A 10 -58.73 42.02 7.63
N PRO A 11 -59.17 41.87 6.35
CA PRO A 11 -60.19 40.90 5.96
C PRO A 11 -59.66 39.45 5.77
N PRO A 12 -60.55 38.43 5.78
CA PRO A 12 -60.19 37.01 5.97
C PRO A 12 -59.58 36.31 4.73
N THR A 13 -59.61 36.93 3.56
CA THR A 13 -59.24 36.31 2.28
C THR A 13 -57.74 36.09 2.09
N HIS A 14 -56.89 36.73 2.90
CA HIS A 14 -55.44 36.57 2.84
C HIS A 14 -54.91 35.31 3.57
N VAL A 15 -55.71 34.66 4.42
CA VAL A 15 -55.25 33.52 5.22
C VAL A 15 -55.18 32.23 4.40
N GLN A 16 -56.09 32.03 3.43
CA GLN A 16 -56.11 30.80 2.62
C GLN A 16 -54.97 30.73 1.58
N PHE A 17 -54.50 31.86 1.05
CA PHE A 17 -53.38 31.89 0.09
C PHE A 17 -52.02 31.63 0.75
N VAL A 18 -51.84 32.03 2.01
CA VAL A 18 -50.58 31.84 2.75
C VAL A 18 -50.38 30.38 3.15
N VAL A 19 -51.46 29.65 3.49
CA VAL A 19 -51.37 28.23 3.88
C VAL A 19 -50.95 27.33 2.70
N LEU A 20 -51.39 27.62 1.47
CA LEU A 20 -51.03 26.80 0.30
C LEU A 20 -49.55 26.96 -0.11
N ILE A 21 -48.97 28.15 0.09
CA ILE A 21 -47.56 28.44 -0.20
C ILE A 21 -46.63 27.81 0.85
N VAL A 22 -47.05 27.75 2.11
CA VAL A 22 -46.30 27.12 3.20
C VAL A 22 -46.26 25.58 3.06
N CYS A 23 -47.30 24.95 2.53
CA CYS A 23 -47.30 23.50 2.28
C CYS A 23 -46.44 23.10 1.06
N LEU A 24 -46.36 23.93 0.01
CA LEU A 24 -45.50 23.64 -1.15
C LEU A 24 -44.00 23.85 -0.85
N SER A 25 -43.64 24.82 0.01
CA SER A 25 -42.25 25.00 0.44
C SER A 25 -41.77 23.91 1.40
N ALA A 26 -42.67 23.35 2.22
CA ALA A 26 -42.37 22.19 3.08
C ALA A 26 -42.15 20.88 2.30
N TRP A 27 -42.83 20.71 1.15
CA TRP A 27 -42.63 19.54 0.29
C TRP A 27 -41.33 19.62 -0.54
N CYS A 28 -40.91 20.83 -0.92
CA CYS A 28 -39.69 21.03 -1.69
C CYS A 28 -38.40 20.99 -0.82
N GLY A 29 -38.52 21.29 0.48
CA GLY A 29 -37.38 21.31 1.41
C GLY A 29 -36.91 19.95 1.93
N SER A 30 -37.57 18.85 1.59
CA SER A 30 -37.29 17.51 2.16
C SER A 30 -36.53 16.56 1.24
N GLN A 31 -36.06 17.05 0.08
CA GLN A 31 -35.20 16.28 -0.84
C GLN A 31 -33.83 16.97 -0.96
N ALA A 32 -33.18 17.23 0.18
CA ALA A 32 -31.74 17.44 0.17
C ALA A 32 -31.11 16.07 -0.11
N THR A 33 -30.90 15.74 -1.38
CA THR A 33 -29.98 14.65 -1.76
C THR A 33 -28.63 14.99 -1.13
N THR A 34 -28.23 14.25 -0.11
CA THR A 34 -26.86 14.27 0.36
C THR A 34 -25.99 13.82 -0.81
N LEU A 35 -25.26 14.77 -1.39
CA LEU A 35 -24.18 14.47 -2.32
C LEU A 35 -23.09 13.80 -1.51
N HIS A 36 -23.11 12.47 -1.45
CA HIS A 36 -21.98 11.69 -0.96
C HIS A 36 -20.92 11.72 -2.06
N ALA A 37 -19.79 12.38 -1.76
CA ALA A 37 -18.62 12.25 -2.61
C ALA A 37 -18.06 10.83 -2.44
N VAL A 38 -17.47 10.30 -3.52
CA VAL A 38 -16.69 9.06 -3.45
C VAL A 38 -15.60 9.24 -2.39
N GLU A 39 -15.63 8.38 -1.39
CA GLU A 39 -14.72 8.40 -0.25
C GLU A 39 -13.56 7.44 -0.51
N LEU A 40 -12.33 7.91 -0.26
CA LEU A 40 -11.17 7.04 -0.20
C LEU A 40 -11.05 6.52 1.24
N ARG A 41 -11.09 5.20 1.41
CA ARG A 41 -10.73 4.54 2.66
C ARG A 41 -9.41 3.82 2.50
N VAL A 42 -8.53 3.97 3.47
CA VAL A 42 -7.23 3.28 3.46
C VAL A 42 -7.03 2.58 4.78
N GLY A 43 -6.59 1.33 4.69
CA GLY A 43 -6.20 0.52 5.82
C GLY A 43 -4.76 0.10 5.64
N ALA A 44 -4.01 0.09 6.72
CA ALA A 44 -2.60 -0.26 6.70
C ALA A 44 -2.29 -1.20 7.85
N ALA A 45 -1.38 -2.14 7.60
CA ALA A 45 -0.85 -3.02 8.61
C ALA A 45 0.62 -3.31 8.34
N ARG A 46 1.33 -3.67 9.39
CA ARG A 46 2.72 -4.12 9.31
C ARG A 46 2.86 -5.39 10.12
N THR A 47 3.55 -6.37 9.55
CA THR A 47 3.90 -7.60 10.27
C THR A 47 5.39 -7.90 10.12
N SER A 48 5.93 -8.62 11.09
CA SER A 48 7.26 -9.20 10.97
C SER A 48 7.19 -10.42 10.05
N ILE A 49 8.10 -10.49 9.09
CA ILE A 49 8.38 -11.70 8.32
C ILE A 49 9.76 -12.26 8.72
N THR A 50 10.25 -11.87 9.90
CA THR A 50 11.52 -12.35 10.44
C THR A 50 11.29 -13.72 11.09
N PRO A 51 11.95 -14.78 10.64
CA PRO A 51 11.81 -16.11 11.24
C PRO A 51 12.44 -16.15 12.63
N GLY A 52 11.90 -17.01 13.50
CA GLY A 52 12.38 -17.13 14.89
C GLY A 52 13.70 -17.90 15.05
N GLY A 53 14.30 -18.39 13.97
CA GLY A 53 15.52 -19.22 14.02
C GLY A 53 16.45 -18.99 12.82
N PRO A 54 17.59 -19.70 12.76
CA PRO A 54 18.57 -19.53 11.70
C PRO A 54 17.99 -19.86 10.33
N VAL A 55 18.37 -19.07 9.33
CA VAL A 55 17.93 -19.22 7.94
C VAL A 55 19.09 -18.97 6.98
N ALA A 56 19.05 -19.58 5.80
CA ALA A 56 19.95 -19.20 4.72
C ALA A 56 19.54 -17.83 4.15
N LEU A 57 20.52 -16.98 3.88
CA LEU A 57 20.32 -15.64 3.30
C LEU A 57 20.53 -15.66 1.79
N SER A 58 19.67 -14.94 1.09
CA SER A 58 19.67 -14.86 -0.38
C SER A 58 20.27 -13.53 -0.87
N GLY A 59 20.76 -13.51 -2.11
CA GLY A 59 21.24 -12.29 -2.79
C GLY A 59 22.75 -12.20 -2.98
N GLN A 60 23.51 -13.17 -2.48
CA GLN A 60 24.96 -13.28 -2.65
C GLN A 60 25.35 -14.62 -3.27
N PHE A 61 26.56 -14.73 -3.82
CA PHE A 61 26.99 -15.94 -4.53
C PHE A 61 27.21 -17.14 -3.60
N ALA A 62 27.75 -16.91 -2.40
CA ALA A 62 27.98 -17.96 -1.41
C ALA A 62 26.82 -18.07 -0.41
N ILE A 63 26.61 -19.30 0.10
CA ILE A 63 25.67 -19.54 1.19
C ILE A 63 26.12 -18.77 2.44
N ARG A 64 25.16 -18.14 3.11
CA ARG A 64 25.33 -17.51 4.42
C ARG A 64 24.16 -17.92 5.30
N ILE A 65 24.44 -18.39 6.51
CA ILE A 65 23.41 -18.68 7.51
C ILE A 65 23.34 -17.50 8.47
N ALA A 66 22.15 -16.97 8.67
CA ALA A 66 21.89 -15.91 9.64
C ALA A 66 22.21 -16.41 11.05
N LYS A 67 22.97 -15.62 11.79
CA LYS A 67 23.33 -15.90 13.19
C LYS A 67 22.51 -15.06 14.16
N ASP A 68 22.22 -13.83 13.76
CA ASP A 68 21.53 -12.82 14.55
C ASP A 68 20.64 -11.99 13.63
N VAL A 69 19.68 -11.28 14.23
CA VAL A 69 18.80 -10.32 13.56
C VAL A 69 19.26 -8.91 13.96
N GLU A 70 19.93 -8.20 13.04
CA GLU A 70 20.30 -6.80 13.26
C GLU A 70 19.07 -5.87 13.17
N SER A 71 18.20 -6.13 12.20
CA SER A 71 16.91 -5.44 12.04
C SER A 71 15.89 -6.42 11.47
N PRO A 72 14.62 -6.35 11.92
CA PRO A 72 13.60 -7.25 11.43
C PRO A 72 13.28 -6.95 9.96
N VAL A 73 13.12 -8.01 9.18
CA VAL A 73 12.47 -7.94 7.87
C VAL A 73 10.95 -7.92 8.07
N THR A 74 10.26 -7.06 7.33
CA THR A 74 8.83 -6.79 7.50
C THR A 74 8.05 -6.88 6.19
N ALA A 75 6.75 -7.15 6.31
CA ALA A 75 5.78 -6.93 5.26
C ALA A 75 4.88 -5.76 5.66
N ASN A 76 4.78 -4.77 4.79
CA ASN A 76 3.94 -3.59 4.96
C ASN A 76 2.80 -3.67 3.95
N VAL A 77 1.56 -3.61 4.43
CA VAL A 77 0.36 -3.74 3.62
C VAL A 77 -0.40 -2.42 3.62
N MET A 78 -0.88 -2.02 2.45
CA MET A 78 -1.79 -0.90 2.26
C MET A 78 -2.97 -1.32 1.38
N VAL A 79 -4.18 -1.00 1.81
CA VAL A 79 -5.43 -1.31 1.10
C VAL A 79 -6.21 -0.03 0.87
N PRO A 80 -5.95 0.70 -0.24
CA PRO A 80 -6.84 1.76 -0.69
C PRO A 80 -8.12 1.16 -1.29
N GLU A 81 -9.26 1.72 -0.87
CA GLU A 81 -10.60 1.39 -1.33
C GLU A 81 -11.34 2.68 -1.70
N SER A 82 -11.91 2.71 -2.89
CA SER A 82 -12.85 3.75 -3.33
C SER A 82 -14.28 3.30 -3.02
N HIS A 83 -15.05 4.17 -2.39
CA HIS A 83 -16.36 3.83 -1.84
C HIS A 83 -17.41 4.90 -2.13
N ASP A 84 -18.65 4.49 -2.38
CA ASP A 84 -19.81 5.36 -2.56
C ASP A 84 -20.93 4.92 -1.59
N GLY A 85 -21.08 5.67 -0.49
CA GLY A 85 -22.07 5.40 0.54
C GLY A 85 -21.75 4.15 1.37
N ASP A 86 -22.35 3.01 1.02
CA ASP A 86 -22.12 1.67 1.58
C ASP A 86 -21.49 0.71 0.55
N LYS A 87 -21.31 1.18 -0.69
CA LYS A 87 -20.88 0.35 -1.82
C LYS A 87 -19.39 0.56 -2.12
N THR A 88 -18.62 -0.52 -2.05
CA THR A 88 -17.26 -0.56 -2.62
C THR A 88 -17.32 -0.40 -4.13
N LEU A 89 -16.60 0.59 -4.67
CA LEU A 89 -16.44 0.80 -6.10
C LEU A 89 -15.25 0.00 -6.63
N ASP A 90 -14.09 0.17 -6.01
CA ASP A 90 -12.86 -0.53 -6.37
C ASP A 90 -11.83 -0.51 -5.22
N LEU A 91 -10.79 -1.34 -5.31
CA LEU A 91 -9.71 -1.43 -4.32
C LEU A 91 -8.40 -1.90 -4.96
N ALA A 92 -7.29 -1.70 -4.25
CA ALA A 92 -6.05 -2.42 -4.50
C ALA A 92 -5.49 -2.96 -3.17
N ILE A 93 -4.71 -4.05 -3.22
CA ILE A 93 -3.93 -4.51 -2.07
C ILE A 93 -2.46 -4.46 -2.44
N MET A 94 -1.75 -3.53 -1.83
CA MET A 94 -0.33 -3.30 -2.05
C MET A 94 0.45 -3.89 -0.90
N VAL A 95 1.38 -4.80 -1.18
CA VAL A 95 2.25 -5.39 -0.17
C VAL A 95 3.70 -5.10 -0.52
N SER A 96 4.47 -4.52 0.40
CA SER A 96 5.92 -4.34 0.26
C SER A 96 6.63 -5.20 1.29
N CYS A 97 7.43 -6.16 0.82
CA CYS A 97 8.17 -7.10 1.66
C CYS A 97 9.67 -6.84 1.62
N ASP A 98 10.32 -6.95 2.77
CA ASP A 98 11.77 -6.97 2.90
C ASP A 98 12.34 -8.32 2.46
N LEU A 99 12.39 -8.53 1.14
CA LEU A 99 12.82 -9.75 0.47
C LEU A 99 13.74 -9.44 -0.72
N VAL A 100 14.49 -10.45 -1.16
CA VAL A 100 15.37 -10.35 -2.33
C VAL A 100 14.62 -10.50 -3.67
N VAL A 101 13.61 -11.35 -3.72
CA VAL A 101 12.88 -11.72 -4.92
C VAL A 101 11.61 -12.39 -4.45
N ILE A 102 10.53 -12.35 -5.23
CA ILE A 102 9.34 -13.14 -4.95
C ILE A 102 8.89 -13.82 -6.24
N GLY A 103 8.72 -15.14 -6.20
CA GLY A 103 8.24 -15.94 -7.32
C GLY A 103 6.74 -15.83 -7.51
N GLU A 104 6.26 -16.13 -8.72
CA GLU A 104 4.84 -16.18 -9.04
C GLU A 104 4.09 -17.23 -8.21
N ASP A 105 4.74 -18.34 -7.90
CA ASP A 105 4.23 -19.40 -7.04
C ASP A 105 3.93 -18.89 -5.63
N VAL A 106 4.86 -18.14 -5.02
CA VAL A 106 4.67 -17.54 -3.69
C VAL A 106 3.56 -16.49 -3.71
N GLN A 107 3.54 -15.62 -4.73
CA GLN A 107 2.46 -14.64 -4.89
C GLN A 107 1.09 -15.31 -5.02
N SER A 108 1.00 -16.40 -5.80
CA SER A 108 -0.23 -17.16 -5.98
C SER A 108 -0.71 -17.82 -4.69
N ARG A 109 0.23 -18.34 -3.89
CA ARG A 109 -0.06 -18.89 -2.56
C ARG A 109 -0.59 -17.81 -1.59
N ILE A 110 0.00 -16.61 -1.60
CA ILE A 110 -0.50 -15.47 -0.81
C ILE A 110 -1.93 -15.11 -1.25
N ARG A 111 -2.18 -14.95 -2.55
CA ARG A 111 -3.52 -14.62 -3.07
C ARG A 111 -4.55 -15.68 -2.67
N LYS A 112 -4.21 -16.97 -2.79
CA LYS A 112 -5.09 -18.07 -2.38
C LYS A 112 -5.40 -17.98 -0.89
N ALA A 113 -4.39 -17.84 -0.04
CA ALA A 113 -4.56 -17.76 1.41
C ALA A 113 -5.40 -16.54 1.84
N VAL A 114 -5.25 -15.41 1.15
CA VAL A 114 -6.08 -14.21 1.36
C VAL A 114 -7.52 -14.47 0.93
N ALA A 115 -7.76 -15.05 -0.24
CA ALA A 115 -9.11 -15.35 -0.73
C ALA A 115 -9.89 -16.30 0.20
N GLU A 116 -9.19 -17.23 0.86
CA GLU A 116 -9.79 -18.12 1.86
C GLU A 116 -10.26 -17.38 3.12
N LYS A 117 -9.56 -16.31 3.53
CA LYS A 117 -9.91 -15.50 4.72
C LYS A 117 -10.83 -14.32 4.42
N LEU A 118 -10.73 -13.77 3.21
CA LEU A 118 -11.50 -12.62 2.73
C LEU A 118 -12.20 -12.97 1.41
N PRO A 119 -13.22 -13.85 1.42
CA PRO A 119 -13.90 -14.28 0.20
C PRO A 119 -14.66 -13.14 -0.51
N VAL A 120 -14.89 -12.02 0.18
CA VAL A 120 -15.51 -10.81 -0.37
C VAL A 120 -14.55 -9.95 -1.19
N VAL A 121 -13.24 -10.20 -1.07
CA VAL A 121 -12.19 -9.44 -1.73
C VAL A 121 -11.68 -10.21 -2.93
N ASP A 122 -11.61 -9.55 -4.08
CA ASP A 122 -10.92 -10.10 -5.24
C ASP A 122 -9.40 -10.07 -5.01
N ALA A 123 -8.84 -11.22 -4.64
CA ALA A 123 -7.41 -11.38 -4.39
C ALA A 123 -6.53 -11.15 -5.64
N GLN A 124 -7.10 -11.07 -6.86
CA GLN A 124 -6.32 -10.66 -8.04
C GLN A 124 -5.90 -9.19 -8.00
N LYS A 125 -6.53 -8.38 -7.15
CA LYS A 125 -6.15 -6.98 -6.90
C LYS A 125 -4.98 -6.85 -5.93
N LEU A 126 -4.44 -7.97 -5.44
CA LEU A 126 -3.24 -8.05 -4.61
C LEU A 126 -1.99 -8.21 -5.46
N PHE A 127 -1.02 -7.34 -5.23
CA PHE A 127 0.34 -7.47 -5.75
C PHE A 127 1.39 -7.27 -4.65
N VAL A 128 2.53 -7.93 -4.82
CA VAL A 128 3.62 -7.93 -3.85
C VAL A 128 4.88 -7.36 -4.49
N ASN A 129 5.39 -6.28 -3.91
CA ASN A 129 6.66 -5.66 -4.20
C ASN A 129 7.72 -6.14 -3.20
N ILE A 130 8.99 -6.01 -3.57
CA ILE A 130 10.12 -6.37 -2.72
C ILE A 130 11.15 -5.24 -2.69
N THR A 131 11.84 -5.07 -1.57
CA THR A 131 12.91 -4.07 -1.42
C THR A 131 14.25 -4.48 -2.04
N HIS A 132 14.34 -5.74 -2.49
CA HIS A 132 15.55 -6.35 -3.04
C HIS A 132 16.71 -6.43 -2.04
N THR A 133 16.41 -6.52 -0.73
CA THR A 133 17.43 -6.73 0.29
C THR A 133 18.14 -8.07 0.12
N GLN A 134 19.48 -8.06 0.18
CA GLN A 134 20.33 -9.25 0.06
C GLN A 134 20.66 -9.88 1.43
N THR A 135 19.87 -9.56 2.46
CA THR A 135 19.97 -10.13 3.81
C THR A 135 18.65 -10.72 4.30
N ALA A 136 17.73 -11.01 3.37
CA ALA A 136 16.49 -11.74 3.65
C ALA A 136 16.62 -13.25 3.42
N PRO A 137 15.69 -14.07 3.98
CA PRO A 137 15.75 -15.53 3.87
C PRO A 137 15.59 -16.03 2.43
N VAL A 138 16.17 -17.20 2.15
CA VAL A 138 16.02 -17.92 0.88
C VAL A 138 14.62 -18.52 0.78
N MET A 139 13.96 -18.30 -0.37
CA MET A 139 12.64 -18.89 -0.68
C MET A 139 12.67 -19.94 -1.80
N VAL A 140 13.78 -20.04 -2.53
CA VAL A 140 13.90 -20.96 -3.67
C VAL A 140 14.61 -22.22 -3.20
N GLU A 141 13.92 -23.36 -3.24
CA GLU A 141 14.50 -24.67 -2.92
C GLU A 141 15.66 -25.01 -3.86
N GLY A 142 16.65 -25.73 -3.35
CA GLY A 142 17.83 -26.15 -4.12
C GLY A 142 18.78 -25.02 -4.55
N LYS A 143 18.48 -23.75 -4.23
CA LYS A 143 19.38 -22.62 -4.56
C LYS A 143 20.75 -22.76 -3.88
N TYR A 144 20.77 -23.29 -2.67
CA TYR A 144 21.99 -23.58 -1.92
C TYR A 144 21.88 -24.96 -1.26
N VAL A 145 23.01 -25.56 -0.91
CA VAL A 145 23.07 -26.72 -0.03
C VAL A 145 22.96 -26.22 1.41
N ILE A 146 21.73 -26.16 1.92
CA ILE A 146 21.42 -25.69 3.27
C ILE A 146 21.52 -26.89 4.24
N PRO A 147 22.10 -26.74 5.44
CA PRO A 147 22.08 -27.80 6.46
C PRO A 147 20.65 -28.27 6.75
N ALA A 148 20.46 -29.59 6.85
CA ALA A 148 19.13 -30.19 7.06
C ALA A 148 18.57 -29.93 8.47
N GLU A 149 19.45 -29.72 9.46
CA GLU A 149 19.09 -29.49 10.86
C GLU A 149 19.56 -28.10 11.33
N GLY A 150 18.81 -27.50 12.25
CA GLY A 150 19.16 -26.23 12.89
C GLY A 150 19.01 -24.98 12.01
N VAL A 151 18.56 -25.13 10.76
CA VAL A 151 18.29 -24.03 9.82
C VAL A 151 16.92 -24.26 9.17
N MET A 152 16.05 -23.25 9.21
CA MET A 152 14.74 -23.29 8.55
C MET A 152 14.94 -23.46 7.03
N GLN A 153 14.18 -24.38 6.44
CA GLN A 153 14.26 -24.62 5.00
C GLN A 153 13.43 -23.60 4.22
N PRO A 154 13.75 -23.38 2.92
CA PRO A 154 13.03 -22.40 2.10
C PRO A 154 11.52 -22.64 2.04
N ALA A 155 11.08 -23.90 1.94
CA ALA A 155 9.66 -24.24 1.94
C ALA A 155 8.95 -23.79 3.24
N ASP A 156 9.54 -24.12 4.40
CA ASP A 156 9.02 -23.72 5.72
C ASP A 156 8.94 -22.19 5.84
N TYR A 157 9.95 -21.48 5.33
CA TYR A 157 9.93 -20.02 5.35
C TYR A 157 8.85 -19.43 4.43
N VAL A 158 8.59 -20.04 3.27
CA VAL A 158 7.49 -19.61 2.39
C VAL A 158 6.14 -19.85 3.06
N ASP A 159 5.96 -20.96 3.76
CA ASP A 159 4.73 -21.24 4.52
C ASP A 159 4.50 -20.16 5.59
N PHE A 160 5.52 -19.89 6.40
CA PHE A 160 5.50 -18.81 7.39
C PHE A 160 5.22 -17.43 6.76
N LEU A 161 5.90 -17.09 5.67
CA LEU A 161 5.70 -15.82 4.96
C LEU A 161 4.26 -15.65 4.48
N VAL A 162 3.68 -16.71 3.89
CA VAL A 162 2.31 -16.69 3.37
C VAL A 162 1.31 -16.42 4.49
N GLU A 163 1.49 -17.06 5.64
CA GLU A 163 0.63 -16.84 6.81
C GLU A 163 0.73 -15.41 7.33
N GLN A 164 1.96 -14.91 7.55
CA GLN A 164 2.19 -13.56 8.05
C GLN A 164 1.59 -12.50 7.11
N VAL A 165 1.84 -12.61 5.80
CA VAL A 165 1.33 -11.65 4.81
C VAL A 165 -0.19 -11.73 4.71
N ARG A 166 -0.78 -12.93 4.70
CA ARG A 166 -2.23 -13.11 4.71
C ARG A 166 -2.87 -12.38 5.89
N ASP A 167 -2.34 -12.60 7.09
CA ASP A 167 -2.92 -12.01 8.30
C ASP A 167 -2.76 -10.49 8.30
N ALA A 168 -1.61 -9.96 7.87
CA ALA A 168 -1.44 -8.52 7.69
C ALA A 168 -2.41 -7.91 6.65
N VAL A 169 -2.73 -8.65 5.58
CA VAL A 169 -3.75 -8.22 4.61
C VAL A 169 -5.14 -8.20 5.23
N VAL A 170 -5.48 -9.20 6.05
CA VAL A 170 -6.75 -9.21 6.80
C VAL A 170 -6.83 -8.04 7.78
N ASP A 171 -5.75 -7.77 8.51
CA ASP A 171 -5.69 -6.66 9.46
C ASP A 171 -5.82 -5.31 8.75
N ALA A 172 -5.06 -5.09 7.68
CA ALA A 172 -5.17 -3.89 6.85
C ALA A 172 -6.56 -3.76 6.23
N TRP A 173 -7.19 -4.87 5.85
CA TRP A 173 -8.56 -4.86 5.34
C TRP A 173 -9.55 -4.42 6.44
N ASN A 174 -9.43 -4.90 7.66
CA ASN A 174 -10.37 -4.54 8.72
C ASN A 174 -10.12 -3.14 9.30
N ALA A 175 -8.93 -2.57 9.10
CA ALA A 175 -8.53 -1.26 9.62
C ALA A 175 -8.77 -0.09 8.66
N ARG A 176 -9.49 -0.29 7.54
CA ARG A 176 -9.77 0.80 6.59
C ARG A 176 -10.60 1.91 7.22
N GLN A 177 -10.13 3.15 7.06
CA GLN A 177 -10.80 4.37 7.52
C GLN A 177 -10.70 5.48 6.47
N PRO A 178 -11.56 6.51 6.51
CA PRO A 178 -11.47 7.66 5.61
C PRO A 178 -10.08 8.28 5.60
N ALA A 179 -9.54 8.52 4.42
CA ALA A 179 -8.19 9.05 4.25
C ALA A 179 -8.06 9.99 3.04
N GLY A 180 -7.16 10.96 3.16
CA GLY A 180 -6.66 11.75 2.06
C GLY A 180 -5.43 11.11 1.42
N VAL A 181 -5.18 11.45 0.16
CA VAL A 181 -3.98 11.06 -0.57
C VAL A 181 -3.28 12.29 -1.13
N SER A 182 -1.95 12.31 -1.04
CA SER A 182 -1.11 13.27 -1.74
C SER A 182 0.08 12.55 -2.37
N TRP A 183 0.67 13.17 -3.38
CA TRP A 183 1.87 12.63 -4.02
C TRP A 183 2.94 13.70 -4.19
N GLY A 184 4.19 13.27 -4.24
CA GLY A 184 5.35 14.11 -4.44
C GLY A 184 6.36 13.44 -5.35
N LEU A 185 7.05 14.25 -6.15
CA LEU A 185 8.14 13.82 -7.02
C LEU A 185 9.39 14.59 -6.59
N SER A 186 10.49 13.89 -6.40
CA SER A 186 11.77 14.49 -6.05
C SER A 186 12.93 13.69 -6.65
N HIS A 187 14.16 14.01 -6.26
CA HIS A 187 15.32 13.25 -6.66
C HIS A 187 16.29 13.02 -5.50
N ALA A 188 16.97 11.87 -5.49
CA ALA A 188 18.03 11.57 -4.54
C ALA A 188 19.21 10.90 -5.25
N VAL A 189 20.38 11.56 -5.23
CA VAL A 189 21.61 11.06 -5.86
C VAL A 189 22.31 10.10 -4.90
N VAL A 190 21.85 8.85 -4.86
CA VAL A 190 22.37 7.80 -3.96
C VAL A 190 22.88 6.58 -4.73
N ALA A 191 22.19 6.20 -5.81
CA ALA A 191 22.55 5.03 -6.61
C ALA A 191 23.54 5.40 -7.72
N GLN A 192 24.49 4.50 -7.99
CA GLN A 192 25.40 4.58 -9.13
C GLN A 192 25.33 3.30 -9.96
N ASN A 193 25.39 3.38 -11.28
CA ASN A 193 25.47 2.17 -12.09
C ASN A 193 26.80 1.43 -11.78
N ARG A 194 26.68 0.13 -11.48
CA ARG A 194 27.80 -0.72 -11.07
C ARG A 194 28.68 -1.21 -12.22
N ARG A 195 28.53 -0.70 -13.45
CA ARG A 195 29.29 -1.14 -14.62
C ARG A 195 30.25 -0.06 -15.11
N SER A 196 31.54 -0.38 -15.13
CA SER A 196 32.60 0.51 -15.59
C SER A 196 32.98 0.19 -17.03
N VAL A 197 33.09 1.22 -17.87
CA VAL A 197 33.44 1.13 -19.29
C VAL A 197 34.92 1.46 -19.50
N TYR A 198 35.55 0.75 -20.44
CA TYR A 198 36.98 0.86 -20.76
C TYR A 198 37.24 1.29 -22.20
N SER A 199 38.46 1.77 -22.50
CA SER A 199 38.89 2.21 -23.84
C SER A 199 38.83 1.14 -24.93
N SER A 200 38.84 -0.14 -24.53
CA SER A 200 38.63 -1.28 -25.41
C SER A 200 37.20 -1.43 -25.91
N GLY A 201 36.25 -0.63 -25.40
CA GLY A 201 34.82 -0.78 -25.67
C GLY A 201 34.14 -1.85 -24.80
N THR A 202 34.84 -2.46 -23.85
CA THR A 202 34.27 -3.44 -22.92
C THR A 202 33.73 -2.79 -21.65
N ALA A 203 32.76 -3.42 -20.99
CA ALA A 203 32.27 -3.02 -19.68
C ALA A 203 32.34 -4.18 -18.67
N ALA A 204 32.55 -3.88 -17.39
CA ALA A 204 32.60 -4.87 -16.32
C ALA A 204 31.79 -4.44 -15.10
N MET A 205 31.04 -5.38 -14.53
CA MET A 205 30.37 -5.20 -13.24
C MET A 205 31.41 -5.10 -12.12
N TYR A 206 31.32 -4.07 -11.30
CA TYR A 206 32.30 -3.70 -10.27
C TYR A 206 33.73 -3.56 -10.83
N GLY A 207 33.84 -3.06 -12.06
CA GLY A 207 35.12 -2.80 -12.70
C GLY A 207 35.96 -1.78 -11.95
N SER A 208 37.27 -1.96 -11.95
CA SER A 208 38.19 -0.99 -11.35
C SER A 208 38.15 0.34 -12.12
N THR A 209 37.90 1.44 -11.40
CA THR A 209 37.87 2.82 -11.92
C THR A 209 39.23 3.52 -11.84
N HIS A 210 40.22 2.94 -11.18
CA HIS A 210 41.60 3.47 -11.06
C HIS A 210 42.52 3.07 -12.23
N LYS A 211 41.96 2.56 -13.33
CA LYS A 211 42.74 2.08 -14.48
C LYS A 211 42.86 3.16 -15.55
N PRO A 212 44.01 3.32 -16.24
CA PRO A 212 44.15 4.27 -17.35
C PRO A 212 43.13 4.06 -18.48
N GLU A 213 42.65 2.82 -18.63
CA GLU A 213 41.65 2.45 -19.63
C GLU A 213 40.23 2.89 -19.25
N PHE A 214 39.96 3.26 -18.00
CA PHE A 214 38.61 3.64 -17.55
C PHE A 214 38.10 4.88 -18.29
N ARG A 215 36.85 4.83 -18.76
CA ARG A 215 36.21 5.92 -19.53
C ARG A 215 34.99 6.52 -18.85
N GLY A 216 34.33 5.76 -17.99
CA GLY A 216 33.14 6.23 -17.29
C GLY A 216 32.29 5.08 -16.79
N ILE A 217 31.22 5.44 -16.10
CA ILE A 217 30.16 4.51 -15.72
C ILE A 217 29.16 4.37 -16.87
N GLU A 218 28.71 3.15 -17.08
CA GLU A 218 27.78 2.81 -18.16
C GLU A 218 26.36 3.31 -17.86
N GLY A 219 25.68 3.81 -18.90
CA GLY A 219 24.24 4.07 -18.85
C GLY A 219 23.83 5.29 -18.03
N TYR A 220 22.51 5.45 -17.87
CA TYR A 220 21.92 6.47 -17.01
C TYR A 220 21.70 5.93 -15.60
N GLU A 221 21.49 6.84 -14.66
CA GLU A 221 21.05 6.56 -13.30
C GLU A 221 19.67 7.17 -13.12
N ASP A 222 18.75 6.38 -12.57
CA ASP A 222 17.44 6.89 -12.17
C ASP A 222 17.56 7.42 -10.75
N HIS A 223 17.37 8.72 -10.60
CA HIS A 223 17.42 9.40 -9.31
C HIS A 223 16.04 9.84 -8.85
N ASP A 224 14.97 9.54 -9.60
CA ASP A 224 13.63 9.98 -9.28
C ASP A 224 13.12 9.26 -8.04
N ILE A 225 12.45 10.01 -7.17
CA ILE A 225 11.82 9.52 -5.95
C ILE A 225 10.36 9.92 -5.98
N ASP A 226 9.51 8.91 -6.15
CA ASP A 226 8.06 9.05 -6.12
C ASP A 226 7.53 8.72 -4.73
N VAL A 227 6.75 9.61 -4.15
CA VAL A 227 6.15 9.43 -2.82
C VAL A 227 4.65 9.51 -2.93
N LEU A 228 3.96 8.45 -2.49
CA LEU A 228 2.53 8.45 -2.21
C LEU A 228 2.34 8.56 -0.70
N SER A 229 1.67 9.61 -0.25
CA SER A 229 1.36 9.84 1.16
C SER A 229 -0.12 9.61 1.43
N ILE A 230 -0.41 8.85 2.48
CA ILE A 230 -1.76 8.65 3.00
C ILE A 230 -1.91 9.48 4.27
N LEU A 231 -2.96 10.28 4.32
CA LEU A 231 -3.23 11.22 5.40
C LEU A 231 -4.53 10.79 6.09
N GLU A 232 -4.49 10.62 7.40
CA GLU A 232 -5.71 10.41 8.17
C GLU A 232 -6.59 11.66 8.09
N CYS A 233 -7.86 11.49 7.73
CA CYS A 233 -8.83 12.57 7.84
C CYS A 233 -9.11 12.78 9.32
N ARG A 234 -8.72 13.95 9.86
CA ARG A 234 -9.16 14.39 11.18
C ARG A 234 -10.41 15.24 11.01
N ASP A 235 -11.43 14.95 11.82
CA ASP A 235 -12.65 15.77 11.95
C ASP A 235 -12.35 17.19 12.46
#